data_AF-A0A2N1IJ44-F1
#
_entry.id   AF-A0A2N1IJ44-F1
#
_cell.length_a   1.000
_cell.length_b   1.000
_cell.length_c   1.000
_cell.angle_alpha   90.00
_cell.angle_beta   90.00
_cell.angle_gamma   90.00
#
_symmetry.space_group_name_H-M   'P 1'
#
loop_
_entity.id
_entity.type
_entity.pdbx_description
1 polymer ?
#
loop_
_entity_poly.entity_id
_entity_poly.type
_entity_poly.pdbx_seq_one_letter_code
_entity_poly.pdbx_strand_id
1 'polypeptide(L)'
;MNIMTNKNYKLEKVGFVLVLLMVLLQGFYGTFAFIEPALFSTVRGTELFSGMDADWVKIYGSRTIFITLLFGYLLYTRNYIVLMWGALFAIVMPITDGLLAYEAQVPFKVVAKHIATIVYLLIIFFVLKKIIANKA
;
A
#
# COMPACT_ATOMS: atom_id res chain seq x y z
N MET A 1 35.18 1.63 3.24
CA MET A 1 33.99 1.37 2.39
C MET A 1 33.98 2.41 1.28
N ASN A 2 34.02 2.01 0.00
CA ASN A 2 34.07 2.93 -1.15
C ASN A 2 32.78 3.78 -1.24
N ILE A 3 32.84 5.01 -1.75
CA ILE A 3 31.70 5.94 -1.89
C ILE A 3 30.54 5.28 -2.66
N MET A 4 30.87 4.50 -3.70
CA MET A 4 29.90 3.76 -4.52
C MET A 4 29.13 2.70 -3.72
N THR A 5 29.81 1.94 -2.86
CA THR A 5 29.16 0.89 -2.05
C THR A 5 28.30 1.50 -0.95
N ASN A 6 28.69 2.64 -0.39
CA ASN A 6 27.90 3.40 0.57
C ASN A 6 26.59 3.95 -0.05
N LYS A 7 26.65 4.47 -1.28
CA LYS A 7 25.47 4.98 -2.00
C LYS A 7 24.45 3.88 -2.30
N ASN A 8 24.92 2.71 -2.74
CA ASN A 8 24.05 1.56 -3.01
C ASN A 8 23.38 1.03 -1.73
N TYR A 9 24.13 0.96 -0.63
CA TYR A 9 23.58 0.57 0.68
C TYR A 9 22.51 1.55 1.18
N LYS A 10 22.74 2.86 1.06
CA LYS A 10 21.75 3.89 1.42
C LYS A 10 20.47 3.76 0.59
N LEU A 11 20.59 3.54 -0.71
CA LEU A 11 19.44 3.38 -1.60
C LEU A 11 18.63 2.13 -1.24
N GLU A 12 19.29 0.99 -0.98
CA GLU A 12 18.60 -0.23 -0.54
C GLU A 12 17.86 0.00 0.78
N LYS A 13 18.48 0.69 1.75
CA LYS A 13 17.82 1.03 3.02
C LYS A 13 16.59 1.91 2.80
N VAL A 14 16.65 2.88 1.90
CA VAL A 14 15.49 3.72 1.55
C VAL A 14 14.37 2.86 0.96
N GLY A 15 14.68 2.03 -0.05
CA GLY A 15 13.68 1.14 -0.65
C GLY A 15 13.04 0.19 0.37
N PHE A 16 13.86 -0.38 1.25
CA PHE A 16 13.40 -1.25 2.33
C PHE A 16 12.45 -0.51 3.27
N VAL A 17 12.81 0.68 3.73
CA VAL A 17 11.98 1.49 4.64
C VAL A 17 10.67 1.90 3.98
N LEU A 18 10.69 2.29 2.70
CA LEU A 18 9.46 2.66 1.99
C LEU A 18 8.49 1.48 1.91
N VAL A 19 8.96 0.29 1.54
CA VAL A 19 8.11 -0.90 1.50
C VAL A 19 7.65 -1.29 2.91
N LEU A 20 8.51 -1.19 3.93
CA LEU A 20 8.15 -1.50 5.31
C LEU A 20 7.01 -0.60 5.80
N LEU A 21 7.11 0.71 5.57
CA LEU A 21 6.07 1.67 5.95
C LEU A 21 4.75 1.35 5.25
N MET A 22 4.80 0.97 3.97
CA MET A 22 3.61 0.52 3.23
C MET A 22 2.98 -0.73 3.88
N VAL A 23 3.79 -1.76 4.16
CA VAL A 23 3.35 -3.01 4.78
C VAL A 23 2.71 -2.76 6.14
N LEU A 24 3.31 -1.91 6.98
CA LEU A 24 2.77 -1.56 8.30
C LEU A 24 1.43 -0.81 8.18
N LEU A 25 1.37 0.19 7.30
CA LEU A 25 0.16 0.97 7.08
C LEU A 25 -0.99 0.08 6.55
N GLN A 26 -0.67 -0.79 5.60
CA GLN A 26 -1.62 -1.72 5.02
C GLN A 26 -2.07 -2.77 6.04
N GLY A 27 -1.16 -3.29 6.86
CA GLY A 27 -1.48 -4.21 7.95
C GLY A 27 -2.42 -3.58 8.98
N PHE A 28 -2.19 -2.32 9.34
CA PHE A 28 -3.09 -1.56 10.20
C PHE A 28 -4.49 -1.43 9.58
N TYR A 29 -4.60 -0.96 8.33
CA TYR A 29 -5.91 -0.77 7.69
C TYR A 29 -6.64 -2.07 7.39
N GLY A 30 -5.92 -3.14 7.01
CA GLY A 30 -6.51 -4.46 6.80
C GLY A 30 -7.07 -5.02 8.10
N THR A 31 -6.33 -4.90 9.20
CA THR A 31 -6.79 -5.31 10.53
C THR A 31 -7.98 -4.46 10.99
N PHE A 32 -7.91 -3.14 10.80
CA PHE A 32 -8.99 -2.22 11.17
C PHE A 32 -10.28 -2.52 10.40
N ALA A 33 -10.21 -2.75 9.09
CA ALA A 33 -11.36 -3.14 8.27
C ALA A 33 -11.95 -4.51 8.68
N PHE A 34 -11.12 -5.42 9.17
CA PHE A 34 -11.54 -6.75 9.58
C PHE A 34 -12.25 -6.76 10.94
N ILE A 35 -11.74 -6.00 11.91
CA ILE A 35 -12.24 -5.96 13.29
C ILE A 35 -13.40 -4.97 13.44
N GLU A 36 -13.24 -3.75 12.90
CA GLU A 36 -14.20 -2.63 13.04
C GLU A 36 -14.67 -2.12 11.66
N PRO A 37 -15.40 -2.95 10.88
CA PRO A 37 -15.75 -2.65 9.49
C PRO A 37 -16.58 -1.38 9.32
N ALA A 38 -17.51 -1.10 10.24
CA ALA A 38 -18.37 0.09 10.19
C ALA A 38 -17.58 1.39 10.40
N LEU A 39 -16.65 1.41 11.37
CA LEU A 39 -15.77 2.57 11.59
C LEU A 39 -14.80 2.76 10.42
N PHE A 40 -14.26 1.66 9.89
CA PHE A 40 -13.40 1.71 8.72
C PHE A 40 -14.12 2.33 7.51
N SER A 41 -15.37 1.93 7.22
CA SER A 41 -16.15 2.51 6.12
C SER A 41 -16.32 4.02 6.24
N THR A 42 -16.60 4.54 7.43
CA THR A 42 -16.70 5.99 7.69
C THR A 42 -15.37 6.70 7.45
N VAL A 43 -14.25 6.13 7.91
CA VAL A 43 -12.90 6.68 7.67
C VAL A 43 -12.54 6.69 6.17
N ARG A 44 -13.08 5.73 5.41
CA ARG A 44 -12.87 5.63 3.96
C ARG A 44 -13.80 6.52 3.16
N GLY A 45 -14.89 7.01 3.74
CA GLY A 45 -15.90 7.84 3.09
C GLY A 45 -16.98 7.04 2.35
N THR A 46 -16.94 5.71 2.43
CA THR A 46 -17.89 4.82 1.77
C THR A 46 -18.75 4.17 2.85
N GLU A 47 -19.67 4.94 3.43
CA GLU A 47 -20.52 4.48 4.52
C GLU A 47 -21.38 3.29 4.09
N LEU A 48 -21.68 2.41 5.06
CA LEU A 48 -22.51 1.24 4.81
C LEU A 48 -23.97 1.68 4.64
N PHE A 49 -24.65 1.12 3.65
CA PHE A 49 -26.09 1.32 3.50
C PHE A 49 -26.88 0.49 4.52
N SER A 50 -26.34 -0.66 4.91
CA SER A 50 -26.91 -1.55 5.92
C SER A 50 -25.81 -2.24 6.74
N GLY A 51 -26.15 -2.73 7.94
CA GLY A 51 -25.20 -3.48 8.76
C GLY A 51 -24.69 -4.78 8.10
N MET A 52 -25.43 -5.34 7.13
CA MET A 52 -25.02 -6.51 6.36
C MET A 52 -23.87 -6.22 5.40
N ASP A 53 -23.69 -4.97 4.97
CA ASP A 53 -22.61 -4.59 4.05
C ASP A 53 -21.21 -4.68 4.69
N ALA A 54 -21.16 -4.82 6.03
CA ALA A 54 -19.93 -5.02 6.78
C ALA A 54 -19.15 -6.27 6.34
N ASP A 55 -19.81 -7.29 5.78
CA ASP A 55 -19.15 -8.49 5.27
C ASP A 55 -18.22 -8.18 4.10
N TRP A 56 -18.61 -7.25 3.22
CA TRP A 56 -17.74 -6.79 2.11
C TRP A 56 -16.49 -6.08 2.63
N VAL A 57 -16.62 -5.31 3.71
CA VAL A 57 -15.49 -4.62 4.35
C VAL A 57 -14.54 -5.62 5.02
N LYS A 58 -15.07 -6.65 5.68
CA LYS A 58 -14.25 -7.73 6.25
C LYS A 58 -13.51 -8.52 5.16
N ILE A 59 -14.18 -8.81 4.05
CA ILE A 59 -13.56 -9.47 2.89
C ILE A 59 -12.44 -8.59 2.31
N TYR A 60 -12.67 -7.28 2.19
CA TYR A 60 -11.62 -6.32 1.83
C TYR A 60 -10.44 -6.40 2.80
N GLY A 61 -10.70 -6.29 4.12
CA GLY A 61 -9.69 -6.38 5.16
C GLY A 61 -8.85 -7.67 5.10
N SER A 62 -9.50 -8.81 4.88
CA SER A 62 -8.86 -10.12 4.67
C SER A 62 -7.86 -10.10 3.50
N ARG A 63 -8.27 -9.59 2.33
CA ARG A 63 -7.38 -9.47 1.16
C ARG A 63 -6.23 -8.51 1.43
N THR A 64 -6.51 -7.40 2.12
CA THR A 64 -5.50 -6.42 2.51
C THR A 64 -4.45 -7.05 3.44
N ILE A 65 -4.87 -7.84 4.44
CA ILE A 65 -3.98 -8.60 5.33
C ILE A 65 -3.16 -9.63 4.55
N PHE A 66 -3.78 -10.37 3.63
CA PHE A 66 -3.07 -11.33 2.77
C PHE A 66 -1.92 -10.64 2.00
N ILE A 67 -2.20 -9.51 1.36
CA ILE A 67 -1.18 -8.74 0.63
C ILE A 67 -0.10 -8.21 1.60
N THR A 68 -0.49 -7.72 2.79
CA THR A 68 0.46 -7.28 3.83
C THR A 68 1.44 -8.39 4.21
N LEU A 69 0.94 -9.60 4.47
CA LEU A 69 1.77 -10.75 4.84
C LEU A 69 2.70 -11.16 3.70
N LEU A 70 2.16 -11.22 2.47
CA LEU A 70 2.94 -11.53 1.28
C LEU A 70 4.07 -10.53 1.05
N PHE A 71 3.76 -9.23 1.07
CA PHE A 71 4.76 -8.18 0.86
C PHE A 71 5.75 -8.09 2.02
N GLY A 72 5.30 -8.31 3.26
CA GLY A 72 6.17 -8.40 4.43
C GLY A 72 7.18 -9.55 4.30
N TYR A 73 6.73 -10.72 3.87
CA TYR A 73 7.60 -11.86 3.61
C TYR A 73 8.57 -11.61 2.45
N LEU A 74 8.12 -11.02 1.35
CA LEU A 74 8.98 -10.64 0.22
C LEU A 74 10.02 -9.59 0.61
N LEU A 75 9.67 -8.65 1.48
CA LEU A 75 10.59 -7.67 2.03
C LEU A 75 11.63 -8.33 2.94
N TYR A 76 11.19 -9.25 3.80
CA TYR A 76 12.08 -10.03 4.67
C TYR A 76 13.09 -10.85 3.86
N THR A 77 12.64 -11.51 2.79
CA THR A 77 13.48 -12.28 1.86
C THR A 77 14.22 -11.43 0.83
N ARG A 78 14.04 -10.10 0.86
CA ARG A 78 14.64 -9.11 -0.06
C ARG A 78 14.38 -9.38 -1.53
N ASN A 79 13.19 -9.91 -1.87
CA ASN A 79 12.79 -10.15 -3.25
C ASN A 79 12.29 -8.85 -3.92
N TYR A 80 13.24 -7.97 -4.24
CA TYR A 80 12.94 -6.62 -4.73
C TYR A 80 12.29 -6.59 -6.12
N ILE A 81 12.50 -7.61 -6.96
CA ILE A 81 11.87 -7.69 -8.29
C ILE A 81 10.35 -7.84 -8.13
N VAL A 82 9.91 -8.76 -7.27
CA VAL A 82 8.49 -8.98 -7.04
C VAL A 82 7.87 -7.78 -6.31
N LEU A 83 8.57 -7.19 -5.33
CA LEU A 83 8.10 -5.98 -4.66
C LEU A 83 7.98 -4.77 -5.60
N MET A 84 8.88 -4.64 -6.56
CA MET A 84 8.83 -3.57 -7.57
C MET A 84 7.54 -3.68 -8.39
N TRP A 85 7.31 -4.83 -9.04
CA TRP A 85 6.10 -5.04 -9.83
C TRP A 85 4.84 -5.04 -8.98
N GLY A 86 4.91 -5.60 -7.78
CA GLY A 86 3.84 -5.57 -6.79
C GLY A 86 3.41 -4.15 -6.45
N ALA A 87 4.35 -3.22 -6.23
CA ALA A 87 4.04 -1.82 -5.97
C ALA A 87 3.33 -1.15 -7.16
N LEU A 88 3.75 -1.43 -8.40
CA LEU A 88 3.10 -0.90 -9.60
C LEU A 88 1.67 -1.44 -9.73
N PHE A 89 1.45 -2.74 -9.56
CA PHE A 89 0.12 -3.35 -9.68
C PHE A 89 -0.80 -2.96 -8.52
N ALA A 90 -0.24 -2.72 -7.33
CA ALA A 90 -1.02 -2.27 -6.17
C ALA A 90 -1.69 -0.91 -6.38
N ILE A 91 -1.28 -0.12 -7.38
CA ILE A 91 -1.91 1.17 -7.75
C ILE A 91 -3.38 1.00 -8.15
N VAL A 92 -3.79 -0.18 -8.64
CA VAL A 92 -5.17 -0.47 -9.00
C VAL A 92 -6.13 -0.18 -7.83
N MET A 93 -5.76 -0.58 -6.61
CA MET A 93 -6.61 -0.40 -5.42
C MET A 93 -6.89 1.07 -5.09
N PRO A 94 -5.89 1.94 -4.86
CA PRO A 94 -6.16 3.35 -4.56
C PRO A 94 -6.76 4.12 -5.74
N ILE A 95 -6.58 3.69 -7.00
CA ILE A 95 -7.34 4.25 -8.13
C ILE A 95 -8.83 3.99 -7.92
N THR A 96 -9.22 2.73 -7.75
CA THR A 96 -10.62 2.36 -7.56
C THR A 96 -11.20 3.03 -6.31
N ASP A 97 -10.48 3.01 -5.19
CA ASP A 97 -10.93 3.66 -3.95
C ASP A 97 -11.12 5.19 -4.13
N GLY A 98 -10.21 5.84 -4.85
CA GLY A 98 -10.26 7.28 -5.12
C GLY A 98 -11.43 7.68 -6.03
N LEU A 99 -11.72 6.87 -7.04
CA LEU A 99 -12.87 7.06 -7.93
C LEU A 99 -14.19 6.90 -7.16
N LEU A 100 -14.32 5.83 -6.37
CA LEU A 100 -15.52 5.59 -5.56
C LEU A 100 -15.74 6.72 -4.53
N ALA A 101 -14.67 7.20 -3.90
CA ALA A 101 -14.76 8.35 -3.00
C ALA A 101 -15.21 9.62 -3.75
N TYR A 102 -14.66 9.88 -4.93
CA TYR A 102 -15.06 11.04 -5.75
C TYR A 102 -16.54 10.96 -6.15
N GLU A 103 -17.00 9.79 -6.61
CA GLU A 103 -18.40 9.55 -6.98
C GLU A 103 -19.36 9.70 -5.79
N ALA A 104 -18.94 9.28 -4.60
CA ALA A 104 -19.70 9.45 -3.35
C ALA A 104 -19.70 10.91 -2.81
N GLN A 105 -19.07 11.86 -3.53
CA GLN A 105 -18.97 13.28 -3.14
C GLN A 105 -18.42 13.52 -1.73
N VAL A 106 -17.52 12.64 -1.25
CA VAL A 106 -16.94 12.77 0.08
C VAL A 106 -15.91 13.91 0.12
N PRO A 107 -15.51 14.39 1.32
CA PRO A 107 -14.54 15.47 1.43
C PRO A 107 -13.26 15.21 0.65
N PHE A 108 -12.78 16.22 -0.10
CA PHE A 108 -11.62 16.11 -0.99
C PHE A 108 -10.36 15.52 -0.33
N LYS A 109 -10.18 15.73 0.98
CA LYS A 109 -9.09 15.12 1.78
C LYS A 109 -9.03 13.60 1.64
N VAL A 110 -10.18 12.94 1.44
CA VAL A 110 -10.29 11.50 1.22
C VAL A 110 -9.74 11.13 -0.15
N VAL A 111 -10.16 11.81 -1.22
CA VAL A 111 -9.64 11.58 -2.58
C VAL A 111 -8.13 11.86 -2.63
N ALA A 112 -7.68 12.96 -2.01
CA ALA A 112 -6.27 13.33 -1.95
C ALA A 112 -5.38 12.26 -1.32
N LYS A 113 -5.88 11.51 -0.30
CA LYS A 113 -5.13 10.41 0.31
C LYS A 113 -4.87 9.26 -0.67
N HIS A 114 -5.81 9.00 -1.57
CA HIS A 114 -5.68 7.96 -2.59
C HIS A 114 -4.68 8.36 -3.66
N ILE A 115 -4.72 9.63 -4.11
CA ILE A 115 -3.72 10.20 -5.02
C ILE A 115 -2.31 10.12 -4.39
N ALA A 116 -2.18 10.49 -3.11
CA ALA A 116 -0.91 10.38 -2.39
C ALA A 116 -0.41 8.93 -2.32
N THR A 117 -1.30 7.97 -2.13
CA THR A 117 -0.96 6.53 -2.14
C THR A 117 -0.46 6.07 -3.51
N ILE A 118 -1.10 6.50 -4.60
CA ILE A 118 -0.65 6.20 -5.97
C ILE A 118 0.78 6.73 -6.20
N VAL A 119 1.02 8.00 -5.85
CA VAL A 119 2.34 8.62 -5.99
C VAL A 119 3.38 7.88 -5.14
N TYR A 120 3.02 7.50 -3.92
CA TYR A 120 3.90 6.75 -3.03
C TYR A 120 4.30 5.38 -3.61
N LEU A 121 3.35 4.64 -4.19
CA LEU A 121 3.61 3.37 -4.85
C LEU A 121 4.50 3.51 -6.10
N LEU A 122 4.30 4.58 -6.88
CA LEU A 122 5.19 4.91 -8.01
C LEU A 122 6.62 5.22 -7.53
N ILE A 123 6.78 5.95 -6.43
CA ILE A 123 8.09 6.20 -5.81
C ILE A 123 8.76 4.87 -5.42
N ILE A 124 8.03 3.96 -4.76
CA ILE A 124 8.54 2.62 -4.42
C ILE A 124 9.01 1.89 -5.68
N PHE A 125 8.18 1.87 -6.74
CA PHE A 125 8.53 1.22 -8.01
C PHE A 125 9.86 1.74 -8.57
N PHE A 126 10.02 3.06 -8.70
CA PHE A 126 11.24 3.64 -9.27
C PHE A 126 12.47 3.44 -8.38
N VAL A 127 12.31 3.50 -7.06
CA VAL A 127 13.41 3.23 -6.11
C VAL A 127 13.86 1.78 -6.21
N LEU A 128 12.93 0.83 -6.19
CA LEU A 128 13.24 -0.60 -6.31
C LEU A 128 13.84 -0.94 -7.68
N LYS A 129 13.33 -0.35 -8.77
CA LYS A 129 13.90 -0.48 -10.11
C LYS A 129 15.38 -0.08 -10.14
N LYS A 130 15.73 1.01 -9.47
CA LYS A 130 17.11 1.49 -9.37
C LYS A 130 17.98 0.58 -8.51
N ILE A 131 17.43 0.00 -7.43
CA ILE A 131 18.15 -0.98 -6.60
C ILE A 131 18.49 -2.22 -7.43
N ILE A 132 17.54 -2.73 -8.20
CA ILE A 132 17.75 -3.91 -9.06
C ILE A 132 18.79 -3.62 -10.13
N ALA A 133 18.68 -2.47 -10.82
CA ALA A 133 19.63 -2.07 -11.86
C ALA A 133 21.06 -1.86 -11.33
N ASN A 134 21.24 -1.48 -10.07
CA ASN A 134 22.56 -1.32 -9.45
C ASN A 134 23.15 -2.64 -8.91
N LYS A 135 22.36 -3.72 -8.88
CA LYS A 135 22.80 -5.06 -8.46
C LYS A 135 23.16 -5.99 -9.63
N ALA A 136 22.65 -5.68 -10.83
CA ALA A 136 23.03 -6.33 -12.09
C ALA A 136 24.36 -5.75 -12.60
#